data_AF-A0A3Q0JDA0-F1
#
_entry.id   AF-A0A3Q0JDA0-F1
#
_cell.length_a   1.000
_cell.length_b   1.000
_cell.length_c   1.000
_cell.angle_alpha   90.00
_cell.angle_beta   90.00
_cell.angle_gamma   90.00
#
_symmetry.space_group_name_H-M   'P 1'
#
loop_
_entity.id
_entity.type
_entity.pdbx_description
1 polymer ?
#
loop_
_entity_poly.entity_id
_entity_poly.type
_entity_poly.pdbx_seq_one_letter_code
_entity_poly.pdbx_strand_id
1 'polypeptide(L)'
;MDLLAEAEKYTVDSNEVVEFKMVKRVSDLEDDSCSFKPEMSHQIFGQQETIFGYLDLKIKLYFTPGRLFDYVNIEYTDKIDPDQFNGVKPDDIMEALKKLYTFDMNTSLDKFVTSLDKEPHFKPSGELFHSFKHTTVSTSGSSSEKTYELYSVDQVDPDMVSYLSRVQPFLLWYIDCACFVDTDDERWSYFFLYEKYQNDSQETCYGLAGYATVYKYYTTPFSLPPKWRPRISQVFVLPPYQRSGLGPRLYDAICRRYVQDKDVVSITGK
;
A
#
# COMPACT_ATOMS: atom_id res chain seq x y z
N MET A 1 30.74 17.54 -26.12
CA MET A 1 29.37 17.54 -25.57
C MET A 1 29.54 17.42 -24.06
N ASP A 2 28.88 18.27 -23.28
CA ASP A 2 29.06 18.27 -21.83
C ASP A 2 28.42 17.00 -21.24
N LEU A 3 29.26 16.07 -20.78
CA LEU A 3 28.82 14.79 -20.21
C LEU A 3 27.86 14.99 -19.03
N LEU A 4 27.98 16.10 -18.30
CA LEU A 4 27.07 16.44 -17.21
C LEU A 4 25.67 16.79 -17.74
N ALA A 5 25.59 17.64 -18.76
CA ALA A 5 24.32 18.00 -19.39
C ALA A 5 23.64 16.80 -20.08
N GLU A 6 24.42 15.84 -20.58
CA GLU A 6 23.87 14.60 -21.11
C GLU A 6 23.37 13.68 -20.00
N ALA A 7 24.12 13.53 -18.89
CA ALA A 7 23.72 12.73 -17.74
C ALA A 7 22.46 13.27 -17.03
N GLU A 8 22.26 14.58 -17.00
CA GLU A 8 21.04 15.20 -16.46
C GLU A 8 19.78 14.73 -17.18
N LYS A 9 19.83 14.49 -18.50
CA LYS A 9 18.67 13.99 -19.27
C LYS A 9 18.24 12.57 -18.88
N TYR A 10 19.18 11.78 -18.37
CA TYR A 10 18.94 10.40 -17.92
C TYR A 10 18.69 10.32 -16.42
N THR A 11 18.59 11.45 -15.74
CA THR A 11 18.27 11.52 -14.31
C THR A 11 16.84 12.01 -14.18
N VAL A 12 15.99 11.20 -13.55
CA VAL A 12 14.57 11.51 -13.37
C VAL A 12 14.20 11.48 -11.90
N ASP A 13 13.21 12.30 -11.52
CA ASP A 13 12.57 12.20 -10.21
C ASP A 13 11.75 10.90 -10.16
N SER A 14 12.11 10.02 -9.23
CA SER A 14 11.47 8.72 -9.06
C SER A 14 10.01 8.81 -8.60
N ASN A 15 9.64 9.86 -7.87
CA ASN A 15 8.25 10.10 -7.47
C ASN A 15 7.36 10.47 -8.66
N GLU A 16 7.96 11.03 -9.72
CA GLU A 16 7.22 11.44 -10.92
C GLU A 16 7.00 10.30 -11.92
N VAL A 17 7.92 9.33 -11.96
CA VAL A 17 7.91 8.22 -12.94
C VAL A 17 7.27 6.94 -12.43
N VAL A 18 7.13 6.78 -11.11
CA VAL A 18 6.41 5.65 -10.50
C VAL A 18 4.91 5.92 -10.52
N GLU A 19 4.16 4.99 -11.11
CA GLU A 19 2.72 5.04 -11.25
C GLU A 19 2.07 3.81 -10.61
N PHE A 20 1.16 4.04 -9.67
CA PHE A 20 0.34 3.01 -9.06
C PHE A 20 -1.08 2.99 -9.63
N LYS A 21 -1.66 1.79 -9.74
CA LYS A 21 -3.10 1.59 -10.00
C LYS A 21 -3.66 0.47 -9.14
N MET A 22 -4.85 0.68 -8.59
CA MET A 22 -5.68 -0.37 -7.99
C MET A 22 -6.73 -0.80 -9.01
N VAL A 23 -6.42 -1.83 -9.79
CA VAL A 23 -7.15 -2.21 -11.01
C VAL A 23 -8.35 -3.08 -10.65
N LYS A 24 -9.54 -2.50 -10.58
CA LYS A 24 -10.78 -3.25 -10.29
C LYS A 24 -11.29 -4.00 -11.51
N ARG A 25 -11.03 -3.45 -12.70
CA ARG A 25 -11.54 -3.91 -14.00
C ARG A 25 -10.48 -3.70 -15.06
N VAL A 26 -10.56 -4.44 -16.16
CA VAL A 26 -9.60 -4.34 -17.28
C VAL A 26 -9.57 -2.93 -17.86
N SER A 27 -10.72 -2.23 -17.90
CA SER A 27 -10.81 -0.84 -18.35
C SER A 27 -9.92 0.13 -17.57
N ASP A 28 -9.63 -0.17 -16.30
CA ASP A 28 -8.85 0.73 -15.44
C ASP A 28 -7.36 0.76 -15.85
N LEU A 29 -6.89 -0.23 -16.61
CA LEU A 29 -5.52 -0.27 -17.12
C LEU A 29 -5.23 0.92 -18.05
N GLU A 30 -6.22 1.28 -18.88
CA GLU A 30 -6.15 2.36 -19.86
C GLU A 30 -6.72 3.69 -19.31
N ASP A 31 -7.30 3.68 -18.10
CA ASP A 31 -7.81 4.89 -17.45
C ASP A 31 -6.74 5.53 -16.55
N ASP A 32 -6.15 6.62 -17.01
CA ASP A 32 -5.14 7.36 -16.26
C ASP A 32 -5.71 8.11 -15.05
N SER A 33 -7.02 8.35 -15.00
CA SER A 33 -7.65 9.00 -13.84
C SER A 33 -7.67 8.12 -12.58
N CYS A 34 -7.47 6.81 -12.76
CA CYS A 34 -7.36 5.84 -11.67
C CYS A 34 -5.92 5.67 -11.15
N SER A 35 -4.95 6.37 -11.76
CA SER A 35 -3.55 6.34 -11.32
C SER A 35 -3.30 7.22 -10.10
N PHE A 36 -2.28 6.87 -9.32
CA PHE A 36 -1.77 7.69 -8.25
C PHE A 36 -0.26 7.50 -8.11
N LYS A 37 0.42 8.49 -7.52
CA LYS A 37 1.87 8.53 -7.37
C LYS A 37 2.29 8.22 -5.93
N PRO A 38 3.54 7.81 -5.69
CA PRO A 38 4.11 7.86 -4.35
C PRO A 38 4.18 9.30 -3.83
N GLU A 39 4.28 9.47 -2.53
CA GLU A 39 4.61 10.77 -1.91
C GLU A 39 6.12 10.89 -1.66
N MET A 40 6.78 9.75 -1.47
CA MET A 40 8.21 9.64 -1.25
C MET A 40 8.70 8.29 -1.76
N SER A 41 10.00 8.20 -2.02
CA SER A 41 10.66 7.02 -2.55
C SER A 41 12.11 6.88 -2.09
N HIS A 42 12.56 7.74 -1.16
CA HIS A 42 13.94 7.78 -0.69
C HIS A 42 14.41 6.49 -0.01
N GLN A 43 13.49 5.68 0.50
CA GLN A 43 13.80 4.36 1.07
C GLN A 43 14.04 3.29 -0.01
N ILE A 44 13.66 3.56 -1.26
CA ILE A 44 13.77 2.66 -2.40
C ILE A 44 14.89 3.12 -3.33
N PHE A 45 14.88 4.39 -3.74
CA PHE A 45 15.81 4.98 -4.71
C PHE A 45 16.84 5.92 -4.09
N GLY A 46 16.97 5.91 -2.76
CA GLY A 46 17.97 6.70 -2.03
C GLY A 46 17.54 8.15 -1.78
N GLN A 47 18.31 8.87 -0.97
CA GLN A 47 17.91 10.16 -0.38
C GLN A 47 17.58 11.28 -1.38
N GLN A 48 18.06 11.18 -2.61
CA GLN A 48 17.77 12.17 -3.65
C GLN A 48 16.45 11.89 -4.38
N GLU A 49 15.86 10.71 -4.18
CA GLU A 49 14.63 10.28 -4.86
C GLU A 49 14.76 10.36 -6.39
N THR A 50 15.95 10.08 -6.90
CA THR A 50 16.26 10.09 -8.33
C THR A 50 16.61 8.71 -8.83
N ILE A 51 16.32 8.47 -10.11
CA ILE A 51 16.77 7.29 -10.85
C ILE A 51 17.62 7.76 -12.02
N PHE A 52 18.80 7.18 -12.14
CA PHE A 52 19.77 7.48 -13.19
C PHE A 52 19.82 6.39 -14.26
N GLY A 53 19.97 6.84 -15.51
CA GLY A 53 20.36 6.02 -16.65
C GLY A 53 19.24 5.67 -17.63
N TYR A 54 18.08 6.33 -17.52
CA TYR A 54 16.91 6.05 -18.37
C TYR A 54 16.30 7.33 -18.91
N LEU A 55 15.89 7.32 -20.18
CA LEU A 55 15.15 8.40 -20.83
C LEU A 55 13.66 8.06 -20.93
N ASP A 56 12.79 9.03 -20.66
CA ASP A 56 11.31 8.87 -20.64
C ASP A 56 10.85 7.67 -19.79
N LEU A 57 11.51 7.46 -18.64
CA LEU A 57 11.24 6.35 -17.75
C LEU A 57 9.79 6.40 -17.22
N LYS A 58 9.10 5.26 -17.26
CA LYS A 58 7.83 5.02 -16.60
C LYS A 58 7.86 3.66 -15.89
N ILE A 59 7.56 3.66 -14.60
CA ILE A 59 7.49 2.45 -13.76
C ILE A 59 6.04 2.25 -13.35
N LYS A 60 5.40 1.21 -13.90
CA LYS A 60 4.02 0.84 -13.58
C LYS A 60 4.01 -0.22 -12.48
N LEU A 61 3.37 0.08 -11.36
CA LEU A 61 3.15 -0.83 -10.23
C LEU A 61 1.65 -0.98 -10.00
N TYR A 62 1.04 -1.96 -10.66
CA TYR A 62 -0.41 -2.18 -10.61
C TYR A 62 -0.74 -3.33 -9.68
N PHE A 63 -1.87 -3.23 -9.00
CA PHE A 63 -2.31 -4.23 -8.04
C PHE A 63 -3.80 -4.54 -8.22
N THR A 64 -4.18 -5.79 -7.99
CA THR A 64 -5.58 -6.12 -7.79
C THR A 64 -6.05 -5.61 -6.41
N PRO A 65 -7.28 -5.10 -6.25
CA PRO A 65 -7.66 -4.33 -5.06
C PRO A 65 -7.69 -5.16 -3.76
N GLY A 66 -8.13 -6.41 -3.84
CA GLY A 66 -8.30 -7.30 -2.70
C GLY A 66 -7.06 -8.09 -2.41
N ARG A 67 -6.68 -8.97 -3.36
CA ARG A 67 -5.54 -9.90 -3.19
C ARG A 67 -4.18 -9.21 -3.24
N LEU A 68 -4.13 -7.99 -3.79
CA LEU A 68 -2.90 -7.26 -4.10
C LEU A 68 -1.97 -8.04 -5.02
N PHE A 69 -2.53 -8.86 -5.92
CA PHE A 69 -1.72 -9.50 -6.96
C PHE A 69 -1.16 -8.41 -7.87
N ASP A 70 0.13 -8.45 -8.14
CA ASP A 70 0.87 -7.33 -8.70
C ASP A 70 1.14 -7.46 -10.21
N TYR A 71 1.45 -6.33 -10.82
CA TYR A 71 2.05 -6.22 -12.13
C TYR A 71 3.08 -5.09 -12.12
N VAL A 72 4.32 -5.42 -12.49
CA VAL A 72 5.39 -4.45 -12.68
C VAL A 72 5.77 -4.36 -14.15
N ASN A 73 5.83 -3.13 -14.66
CA ASN A 73 6.41 -2.85 -15.97
C ASN A 73 7.33 -1.64 -15.90
N ILE A 74 8.47 -1.73 -16.59
CA ILE A 74 9.45 -0.66 -16.68
C ILE A 74 9.61 -0.33 -18.15
N GLU A 75 9.17 0.87 -18.52
CA GLU A 75 9.19 1.39 -19.88
C GLU A 75 10.16 2.57 -19.93
N TYR A 76 10.94 2.66 -20.99
CA TYR A 76 11.85 3.78 -21.27
C TYR A 76 12.13 3.83 -22.77
N THR A 77 12.45 5.01 -23.29
CA THR A 77 12.78 5.20 -24.72
C THR A 77 14.25 4.94 -24.99
N ASP A 78 15.12 5.23 -24.02
CA ASP A 78 16.55 4.97 -24.11
C ASP A 78 17.16 4.62 -22.74
N LYS A 79 18.31 3.95 -22.74
CA LYS A 79 19.06 3.55 -21.55
C LYS A 79 20.54 3.75 -21.82
N ILE A 80 21.25 4.35 -20.85
CA ILE A 80 22.65 4.68 -21.03
C ILE A 80 23.50 3.43 -21.32
N ASP A 81 24.50 3.61 -22.17
CA ASP A 81 25.58 2.68 -22.39
C ASP A 81 26.76 3.04 -21.48
N PRO A 82 27.18 2.16 -20.54
CA PRO A 82 28.31 2.43 -19.66
C PRO A 82 29.58 2.88 -20.38
N ASP A 83 29.85 2.39 -21.59
CA ASP A 83 31.03 2.77 -22.35
C ASP A 83 31.00 4.24 -22.78
N GLN A 84 29.80 4.81 -22.95
CA GLN A 84 29.58 6.22 -23.31
C GLN A 84 29.54 7.14 -22.08
N PHE A 85 29.35 6.55 -20.88
CA PHE A 85 29.20 7.25 -19.60
C PHE A 85 30.31 6.90 -18.60
N ASN A 86 31.56 6.79 -19.07
CA ASN A 86 32.74 6.55 -18.22
C ASN A 86 32.62 5.32 -17.27
N GLY A 87 31.93 4.28 -17.71
CA GLY A 87 31.68 3.05 -16.96
C GLY A 87 30.57 3.15 -15.91
N VAL A 88 29.87 4.27 -15.79
CA VAL A 88 28.73 4.42 -14.89
C VAL A 88 27.57 3.58 -15.41
N LYS A 89 26.97 2.78 -14.53
CA LYS A 89 25.84 1.91 -14.86
C LYS A 89 24.51 2.61 -14.56
N PRO A 90 23.46 2.32 -15.33
CA PRO A 90 22.10 2.74 -14.98
C PRO A 90 21.66 2.03 -13.69
N ASP A 91 20.79 2.68 -12.93
CA ASP A 91 20.26 2.11 -11.69
C ASP A 91 19.44 0.85 -11.96
N ASP A 92 19.59 -0.17 -11.11
CA ASP A 92 18.80 -1.39 -11.22
C ASP A 92 17.47 -1.23 -10.47
N ILE A 93 16.47 -0.75 -11.20
CA ILE A 93 15.12 -0.49 -10.68
C ILE A 93 14.48 -1.79 -10.15
N MET A 94 14.68 -2.93 -10.83
CA MET A 94 14.10 -4.20 -10.38
C MET A 94 14.78 -4.70 -9.10
N GLU A 95 16.10 -4.52 -8.98
CA GLU A 95 16.82 -4.83 -7.75
C GLU A 95 16.36 -3.94 -6.59
N ALA A 96 16.16 -2.64 -6.84
CA ALA A 96 15.63 -1.71 -5.83
C ALA A 96 14.24 -2.13 -5.35
N LEU A 97 13.33 -2.48 -6.27
CA LEU A 97 11.98 -2.96 -5.92
C LEU A 97 12.01 -4.31 -5.19
N LYS A 98 12.92 -5.23 -5.53
CA LYS A 98 13.09 -6.53 -4.83
C LYS A 98 13.51 -6.39 -3.37
N LYS A 99 14.14 -5.28 -2.98
CA LYS A 99 14.45 -4.98 -1.57
C LYS A 99 13.19 -4.71 -0.76
N LEU A 100 12.13 -4.24 -1.44
CA LEU A 100 10.84 -3.91 -0.83
C LEU A 100 9.85 -5.07 -0.91
N TYR A 101 9.71 -5.66 -2.10
CA TYR A 101 8.79 -6.75 -2.38
C TYR A 101 9.56 -8.07 -2.28
N THR A 102 9.43 -8.76 -1.14
CA THR A 102 10.13 -10.02 -0.84
C THR A 102 9.59 -11.23 -1.63
N PHE A 103 8.70 -10.99 -2.58
CA PHE A 103 8.12 -11.99 -3.48
C PHE A 103 8.48 -11.68 -4.92
N ASP A 104 8.43 -12.70 -5.78
CA ASP A 104 8.66 -12.51 -7.20
C ASP A 104 7.52 -11.70 -7.83
N MET A 105 7.82 -10.43 -8.15
CA MET A 105 6.86 -9.56 -8.83
C MET A 105 6.53 -10.08 -10.24
N ASN A 106 5.27 -9.95 -10.62
CA ASN A 106 4.78 -10.42 -11.91
C ASN A 106 4.98 -9.36 -13.01
N THR A 107 5.63 -9.74 -14.11
CA THR A 107 5.87 -8.88 -15.29
C THR A 107 4.94 -9.17 -16.45
N SER A 108 3.98 -10.10 -16.30
CA SER A 108 3.06 -10.49 -17.36
C SER A 108 1.71 -9.81 -17.17
N LEU A 109 1.35 -8.94 -18.10
CA LEU A 109 0.05 -8.28 -18.12
C LEU A 109 -1.10 -9.29 -18.29
N ASP A 110 -0.92 -10.31 -19.14
CA ASP A 110 -1.93 -11.37 -19.35
C ASP A 110 -2.23 -12.14 -18.06
N LYS A 111 -1.19 -12.49 -17.29
CA LYS A 111 -1.36 -13.15 -15.98
C LYS A 111 -2.07 -12.24 -14.99
N PHE A 112 -1.75 -10.95 -15.00
CA PHE A 112 -2.41 -9.95 -14.16
C PHE A 112 -3.89 -9.81 -14.50
N VAL A 113 -4.23 -9.63 -15.79
CA VAL A 113 -5.62 -9.54 -16.26
C VAL A 113 -6.40 -10.80 -15.89
N THR A 114 -5.84 -11.98 -16.14
CA THR A 114 -6.48 -13.27 -15.77
C THR A 114 -6.66 -13.41 -14.25
N SER A 115 -5.84 -12.73 -13.44
CA SER A 115 -5.94 -12.79 -11.99
C SER A 115 -7.15 -12.03 -11.43
N LEU A 116 -7.71 -11.07 -12.18
CA LEU A 116 -8.88 -10.29 -11.80
C LEU A 116 -10.12 -11.18 -11.58
N ASP A 117 -10.25 -12.26 -12.36
CA ASP A 117 -11.33 -13.25 -12.22
C ASP A 117 -11.32 -13.97 -10.87
N LYS A 118 -10.21 -13.87 -10.11
CA LYS A 118 -10.06 -14.49 -8.78
C LYS A 118 -10.32 -13.51 -7.64
N GLU A 119 -10.50 -12.21 -7.92
CA GLU A 119 -10.82 -11.21 -6.89
C GLU A 119 -12.12 -11.51 -6.12
N PRO A 120 -13.20 -12.03 -6.74
CA PRO A 120 -14.41 -12.42 -6.00
C PRO A 120 -14.16 -13.50 -4.93
N HIS A 121 -13.12 -14.32 -5.07
CA HIS A 121 -12.75 -15.34 -4.09
C HIS A 121 -11.97 -14.77 -2.90
N PHE A 122 -11.44 -13.56 -3.01
CA PHE A 122 -10.82 -12.90 -1.87
C PHE A 122 -11.87 -12.54 -0.82
N LYS A 123 -11.54 -12.82 0.44
CA LYS A 123 -12.29 -12.42 1.61
C LYS A 123 -11.33 -11.83 2.63
N PRO A 124 -11.64 -10.66 3.21
CA PRO A 124 -10.85 -10.10 4.30
C PRO A 124 -10.64 -11.12 5.41
N SER A 125 -9.40 -11.27 5.84
CA SER A 125 -9.05 -12.11 6.99
C SER A 125 -9.30 -11.38 8.31
N GLY A 126 -9.51 -12.13 9.39
CA GLY A 126 -9.72 -11.61 10.73
C GLY A 126 -11.19 -11.37 11.12
N GLU A 127 -11.36 -10.64 12.22
CA GLU A 127 -12.67 -10.31 12.80
C GLU A 127 -13.24 -9.03 12.18
N LEU A 128 -14.41 -9.11 11.56
CA LEU A 128 -15.20 -7.94 11.19
C LEU A 128 -15.76 -7.28 12.46
N PHE A 129 -15.28 -6.09 12.81
CA PHE A 129 -15.73 -5.39 14.03
C PHE A 129 -16.48 -4.08 13.76
N HIS A 130 -16.40 -3.53 12.54
CA HIS A 130 -17.19 -2.37 12.15
C HIS A 130 -17.52 -2.38 10.66
N SER A 131 -18.73 -1.94 10.30
CA SER A 131 -19.19 -1.75 8.93
C SER A 131 -19.98 -0.45 8.85
N PHE A 132 -19.76 0.34 7.79
CA PHE A 132 -20.45 1.60 7.61
C PHE A 132 -20.62 1.95 6.14
N LYS A 133 -21.66 2.75 5.86
CA LYS A 133 -21.82 3.40 4.57
C LYS A 133 -21.17 4.78 4.60
N HIS A 134 -20.62 5.19 3.47
CA HIS A 134 -19.92 6.45 3.33
C HIS A 134 -20.21 7.07 1.97
N THR A 135 -20.74 8.29 2.00
CA THR A 135 -21.03 9.05 0.79
C THR A 135 -19.77 9.75 0.32
N THR A 136 -19.28 9.38 -0.86
CA THR A 136 -18.22 10.08 -1.57
C THR A 136 -18.83 11.01 -2.60
N VAL A 137 -18.38 12.27 -2.60
CA VAL A 137 -18.77 13.26 -3.61
C VAL A 137 -17.64 13.33 -4.62
N SER A 138 -17.93 13.03 -5.88
CA SER A 138 -16.97 13.16 -6.97
C SER A 138 -16.68 14.63 -7.26
N THR A 139 -15.59 14.89 -7.98
CA THR A 139 -15.26 16.23 -8.49
C THR A 139 -16.32 16.80 -9.43
N SER A 140 -17.15 15.96 -10.06
CA SER A 140 -18.29 16.38 -10.87
C SER A 140 -19.57 16.64 -10.06
N GLY A 141 -19.50 16.55 -8.73
CA GLY A 141 -20.61 16.80 -7.81
C GLY A 141 -21.59 15.63 -7.67
N SER A 142 -21.34 14.49 -8.34
CA SER A 142 -22.14 13.30 -8.15
C SER A 142 -21.81 12.63 -6.81
N SER A 143 -22.84 12.34 -6.02
CA SER A 143 -22.67 11.58 -4.77
C SER A 143 -22.87 10.09 -5.06
N SER A 144 -21.97 9.27 -4.51
CA SER A 144 -22.10 7.82 -4.52
C SER A 144 -21.96 7.31 -3.10
N GLU A 145 -22.85 6.39 -2.72
CA GLU A 145 -22.77 5.71 -1.43
C GLU A 145 -21.95 4.43 -1.60
N LYS A 146 -20.88 4.31 -0.82
CA LYS A 146 -20.00 3.14 -0.79
C LYS A 146 -20.09 2.47 0.57
N THR A 147 -19.90 1.16 0.61
CA THR A 147 -19.87 0.40 1.87
C THR A 147 -18.42 0.06 2.21
N TYR A 148 -18.05 0.28 3.45
CA TYR A 148 -16.74 -0.03 3.98
C TYR A 148 -16.84 -0.96 5.18
N GLU A 149 -15.87 -1.84 5.32
CA GLU A 149 -15.77 -2.80 6.41
C GLU A 149 -14.37 -2.76 7.03
N LEU A 150 -14.32 -2.90 8.35
CA LEU A 150 -13.11 -2.86 9.16
C LEU A 150 -12.89 -4.20 9.84
N TYR A 151 -11.72 -4.76 9.56
CA TYR A 151 -11.29 -6.06 10.07
C TYR A 151 -10.08 -5.90 10.98
N SER A 152 -10.01 -6.72 12.03
CA SER A 152 -8.85 -6.81 12.91
C SER A 152 -8.25 -8.21 12.89
N VAL A 153 -6.92 -8.28 12.86
CA VAL A 153 -6.14 -9.52 12.96
C VAL A 153 -5.15 -9.36 14.11
N ASP A 154 -5.28 -10.23 15.12
CA ASP A 154 -4.37 -10.29 16.27
C ASP A 154 -3.41 -11.49 16.20
N GLN A 155 -3.78 -12.54 15.45
CA GLN A 155 -2.96 -13.73 15.25
C GLN A 155 -2.61 -13.82 13.77
N VAL A 156 -1.32 -13.82 13.46
CA VAL A 156 -0.81 -13.83 12.10
C VAL A 156 -0.50 -15.27 11.71
N ASP A 157 -1.27 -15.82 10.78
CA ASP A 157 -0.98 -17.10 10.14
C ASP A 157 -0.11 -16.91 8.88
N PRO A 158 0.40 -17.99 8.25
CA PRO A 158 1.25 -17.85 7.05
C PRO A 158 0.59 -17.13 5.87
N ASP A 159 -0.73 -17.25 5.70
CA ASP A 159 -1.47 -16.55 4.63
C ASP A 159 -1.50 -15.04 4.90
N MET A 160 -1.67 -14.66 6.16
CA MET A 160 -1.60 -13.27 6.61
C MET A 160 -0.19 -12.70 6.50
N VAL A 161 0.87 -13.46 6.80
CA VAL A 161 2.26 -13.03 6.52
C VAL A 161 2.44 -12.71 5.04
N SER A 162 1.97 -13.59 4.16
CA SER A 162 2.01 -13.38 2.71
C SER A 162 1.20 -12.15 2.29
N TYR A 163 0.04 -11.90 2.91
CA TYR A 163 -0.74 -10.70 2.62
C TYR A 163 -0.05 -9.42 3.11
N LEU A 164 0.51 -9.43 4.32
CA LEU A 164 1.26 -8.30 4.89
C LEU A 164 2.49 -7.95 4.05
N SER A 165 3.18 -8.94 3.46
CA SER A 165 4.31 -8.68 2.57
C SER A 165 3.91 -7.92 1.29
N ARG A 166 2.62 -7.87 0.95
CA ARG A 166 2.07 -7.05 -0.15
C ARG A 166 1.53 -5.70 0.33
N VAL A 167 1.01 -5.62 1.56
CA VAL A 167 0.45 -4.40 2.15
C VAL A 167 1.53 -3.44 2.67
N GLN A 168 2.47 -3.94 3.48
CA GLN A 168 3.47 -3.12 4.15
C GLN A 168 4.37 -2.32 3.20
N PRO A 169 4.76 -2.83 2.00
CA PRO A 169 5.46 -2.05 0.99
C PRO A 169 4.83 -0.69 0.69
N PHE A 170 3.49 -0.57 0.69
CA PHE A 170 2.83 0.72 0.45
C PHE A 170 3.26 1.77 1.47
N LEU A 171 3.52 1.39 2.73
CA LEU A 171 3.88 2.34 3.78
C LEU A 171 5.17 3.09 3.47
N LEU A 172 6.15 2.45 2.83
CA LEU A 172 7.44 3.09 2.54
C LEU A 172 7.33 4.17 1.44
N TRP A 173 6.23 4.19 0.70
CA TRP A 173 5.94 5.20 -0.32
C TRP A 173 5.21 6.45 0.22
N TYR A 174 4.72 6.40 1.48
CA TYR A 174 3.80 7.42 2.01
C TYR A 174 4.04 7.81 3.48
N ILE A 175 4.84 7.05 4.23
CA ILE A 175 5.12 7.34 5.64
C ILE A 175 6.64 7.39 5.82
N ASP A 176 7.13 8.58 6.13
CA ASP A 176 8.54 8.78 6.43
C ASP A 176 8.95 7.95 7.67
N CYS A 177 10.14 7.37 7.60
CA CYS A 177 10.67 6.45 8.61
C CYS A 177 9.77 5.23 8.91
N ALA A 178 8.88 4.83 8.00
CA ALA A 178 8.18 3.56 8.10
C ALA A 178 9.15 2.38 8.07
N CYS A 179 8.77 1.31 8.76
CA CYS A 179 9.48 0.03 8.71
C CYS A 179 8.46 -1.10 8.83
N PHE A 180 8.85 -2.28 8.37
CA PHE A 180 8.03 -3.47 8.50
C PHE A 180 8.00 -3.91 9.96
N VAL A 181 6.80 -4.24 10.46
CA VAL A 181 6.64 -4.74 11.82
C VAL A 181 6.93 -6.23 11.86
N ASP A 182 7.50 -6.69 12.98
CA ASP A 182 7.76 -8.10 13.23
C ASP A 182 6.44 -8.88 13.34
N THR A 183 6.20 -9.78 12.38
CA THR A 183 4.97 -10.59 12.33
C THR A 183 4.93 -11.72 13.36
N ASP A 184 6.07 -12.05 13.98
CA ASP A 184 6.16 -13.09 15.02
C ASP A 184 5.84 -12.53 16.42
N ASP A 185 5.80 -11.21 16.60
CA ASP A 185 5.44 -10.57 17.88
C ASP A 185 3.92 -10.43 18.02
N GLU A 186 3.32 -11.32 18.81
CA GLU A 186 1.87 -11.39 19.11
C GLU A 186 1.28 -10.11 19.75
N ARG A 187 2.11 -9.13 20.11
CA ARG A 187 1.64 -7.83 20.62
C ARG A 187 1.18 -6.89 19.51
N TRP A 188 1.46 -7.20 18.25
CA TRP A 188 0.93 -6.46 17.12
C TRP A 188 -0.52 -6.85 16.81
N SER A 189 -1.36 -5.83 16.68
CA SER A 189 -2.68 -5.91 16.07
C SER A 189 -2.66 -5.20 14.73
N TYR A 190 -3.27 -5.83 13.73
CA TYR A 190 -3.40 -5.30 12.38
C TYR A 190 -4.86 -4.96 12.11
N PHE A 191 -5.09 -3.81 11.48
CA PHE A 191 -6.41 -3.34 11.13
C PHE A 191 -6.46 -3.03 9.63
N PHE A 192 -7.53 -3.48 8.98
CA PHE A 192 -7.72 -3.31 7.55
C PHE A 192 -9.06 -2.66 7.29
N LEU A 193 -9.06 -1.60 6.48
CA LEU A 193 -10.25 -0.96 5.95
C LEU A 193 -10.43 -1.42 4.50
N TYR A 194 -11.55 -2.07 4.19
CA TYR A 194 -11.89 -2.52 2.84
C TYR A 194 -13.11 -1.76 2.31
N GLU A 195 -13.06 -1.36 1.04
CA GLU A 195 -14.23 -0.97 0.24
C GLU A 195 -14.89 -2.23 -0.32
N LYS A 196 -16.21 -2.36 -0.15
CA LYS A 196 -17.00 -3.34 -0.90
C LYS A 196 -17.44 -2.74 -2.23
N TYR A 197 -17.15 -3.46 -3.30
CA TYR A 197 -17.55 -3.07 -4.65
C TYR A 197 -18.06 -4.28 -5.45
N GLN A 198 -18.68 -4.00 -6.59
CA GLN A 198 -19.12 -5.02 -7.54
C GLN A 198 -18.19 -4.99 -8.76
N ASN A 199 -17.67 -6.15 -9.16
CA ASN A 199 -16.96 -6.29 -10.43
C ASN A 199 -17.93 -6.18 -11.62
N ASP A 200 -17.43 -6.34 -12.85
CA ASP A 200 -18.27 -6.29 -14.06
C ASP A 200 -19.33 -7.41 -14.11
N SER A 201 -19.07 -8.54 -13.46
CA SER A 201 -19.98 -9.68 -13.31
C SER A 201 -20.97 -9.55 -12.15
N GLN A 202 -21.02 -8.38 -11.49
CA GLN A 202 -21.85 -8.13 -10.30
C GLN A 202 -21.56 -9.04 -9.10
N GLU A 203 -20.33 -9.52 -8.99
CA GLU A 203 -19.85 -10.28 -7.83
C GLU A 203 -19.23 -9.34 -6.80
N THR A 204 -19.52 -9.63 -5.53
CA THR A 204 -19.05 -8.81 -4.41
C THR A 204 -17.56 -9.05 -4.16
N CYS A 205 -16.79 -7.99 -4.36
CA CYS A 205 -15.34 -7.94 -4.16
C CYS A 205 -15.00 -6.98 -3.01
N TYR A 206 -13.78 -7.11 -2.49
CA TYR A 206 -13.23 -6.28 -1.43
C TYR A 206 -11.94 -5.64 -1.92
N GLY A 207 -11.82 -4.32 -1.82
CA GLY A 207 -10.61 -3.58 -2.18
C GLY A 207 -10.00 -2.95 -0.94
N LEU A 208 -8.71 -3.13 -0.71
CA LEU A 208 -8.01 -2.49 0.40
C LEU A 208 -8.07 -0.97 0.20
N ALA A 209 -8.58 -0.27 1.22
CA ALA A 209 -8.68 1.18 1.26
C ALA A 209 -7.77 1.79 2.32
N GLY A 210 -7.45 1.06 3.39
CA GLY A 210 -6.53 1.51 4.42
C GLY A 210 -6.03 0.39 5.33
N TYR A 211 -4.98 0.69 6.07
CA TYR A 211 -4.26 -0.21 6.95
C TYR A 211 -3.81 0.53 8.20
N ALA A 212 -3.83 -0.13 9.35
CA ALA A 212 -3.20 0.38 10.56
C ALA A 212 -2.59 -0.73 11.42
N THR A 213 -1.56 -0.37 12.18
CA THR A 213 -0.96 -1.24 13.19
C THR A 213 -1.06 -0.63 14.56
N VAL A 214 -1.28 -1.47 15.56
CA VAL A 214 -1.29 -1.10 16.96
C VAL A 214 -0.44 -2.07 17.75
N TYR A 215 0.47 -1.56 18.56
CA TYR A 215 1.30 -2.37 19.43
C TYR A 215 0.79 -2.32 20.87
N LYS A 216 0.59 -3.49 21.50
CA LYS A 216 0.11 -3.61 22.89
C LYS A 216 1.28 -3.53 23.87
N TYR A 217 1.51 -2.36 24.46
CA TYR A 217 2.48 -2.21 25.55
C TYR A 217 1.90 -2.66 26.89
N TYR A 218 2.71 -3.34 27.71
CA TYR A 218 2.38 -3.54 29.12
C TYR A 218 2.45 -2.21 29.88
N THR A 219 1.42 -1.92 30.68
CA THR A 219 1.44 -0.77 31.59
C THR A 219 2.17 -1.09 32.88
N THR A 220 1.88 -2.27 33.45
CA THR A 220 2.54 -2.80 34.65
C THR A 220 2.67 -4.32 34.52
N PRO A 221 3.89 -4.88 34.62
CA PRO A 221 4.09 -6.32 34.49
C PRO A 221 3.54 -7.15 35.67
N PHE A 222 3.10 -6.50 36.75
CA PHE A 222 2.63 -7.15 37.99
C PHE A 222 1.11 -7.08 38.23
N SER A 223 0.34 -6.46 37.33
CA SER A 223 -1.13 -6.48 37.45
C SER A 223 -1.68 -7.83 36.98
N LEU A 224 -2.60 -8.42 37.74
CA LEU A 224 -3.33 -9.64 37.36
C LEU A 224 -4.84 -9.31 37.29
N PRO A 225 -5.46 -9.31 36.10
CA PRO A 225 -4.89 -9.59 34.77
C PRO A 225 -3.95 -8.48 34.25
N PRO A 226 -3.07 -8.79 33.26
CA PRO A 226 -2.19 -7.79 32.64
C PRO A 226 -3.00 -6.66 32.01
N LYS A 227 -2.51 -5.42 32.18
CA LYS A 227 -3.14 -4.21 31.65
C LYS A 227 -2.33 -3.63 30.51
N TRP A 228 -3.03 -3.22 29.46
CA TRP A 228 -2.46 -2.82 28.18
C TRP A 228 -2.56 -1.31 27.95
N ARG A 229 -1.56 -0.79 27.24
CA ARG A 229 -1.56 0.55 26.62
C ARG A 229 -1.29 0.37 25.13
N PRO A 230 -2.34 0.15 24.32
CA PRO A 230 -2.21 0.09 22.88
C PRO A 230 -1.64 1.40 22.33
N ARG A 231 -0.62 1.30 21.47
CA ARG A 231 -0.06 2.43 20.73
C ARG A 231 -0.30 2.25 19.25
N ILE A 232 -1.10 3.13 18.68
CA ILE A 232 -1.29 3.21 17.23
C ILE A 232 0.05 3.64 16.63
N SER A 233 0.61 2.81 15.76
CA SER A 233 1.99 2.97 15.27
C SER A 233 2.03 3.44 13.82
N GLN A 234 1.25 2.80 12.94
CA GLN A 234 1.17 3.17 11.53
C GLN A 234 -0.31 3.28 11.18
N VAL A 235 -0.70 4.35 10.50
CA VAL A 235 -2.05 4.52 9.96
C VAL A 235 -1.91 5.03 8.53
N PHE A 236 -2.49 4.30 7.61
CA PHE A 236 -2.38 4.58 6.19
C PHE A 236 -3.72 4.40 5.51
N VAL A 237 -4.08 5.35 4.65
CA VAL A 237 -5.21 5.26 3.73
C VAL A 237 -4.64 5.41 2.34
N LEU A 238 -4.96 4.48 1.44
CA LEU A 238 -4.46 4.49 0.08
C LEU A 238 -4.89 5.78 -0.64
N PRO A 239 -4.04 6.39 -1.50
CA PRO A 239 -4.30 7.70 -2.08
C PRO A 239 -5.68 7.87 -2.75
N PRO A 240 -6.21 6.90 -3.52
CA PRO A 240 -7.55 7.00 -4.11
C PRO A 240 -8.70 7.16 -3.08
N TYR A 241 -8.43 6.84 -1.81
CA TYR A 241 -9.38 6.87 -0.70
C TYR A 241 -9.14 8.05 0.26
N GLN A 242 -8.07 8.82 0.08
CA GLN A 242 -7.74 9.94 0.96
C GLN A 242 -8.69 11.13 0.77
N ARG A 243 -8.62 12.09 1.71
CA ARG A 243 -9.44 13.33 1.73
C ARG A 243 -10.97 13.12 1.67
N SER A 244 -11.42 11.89 1.91
CA SER A 244 -12.84 11.51 2.01
C SER A 244 -13.35 11.42 3.46
N GLY A 245 -12.45 11.45 4.44
CA GLY A 245 -12.80 11.26 5.86
C GLY A 245 -12.73 9.79 6.32
N LEU A 246 -12.21 8.88 5.50
CA LEU A 246 -11.99 7.48 5.87
C LEU A 246 -10.88 7.30 6.93
N GLY A 247 -9.81 8.10 6.89
CA GLY A 247 -8.71 8.04 7.88
C GLY A 247 -9.19 8.28 9.31
N PRO A 248 -9.88 9.40 9.60
CA PRO A 248 -10.48 9.64 10.91
C PRO A 248 -11.47 8.55 11.35
N ARG A 249 -12.22 7.96 10.42
CA ARG A 249 -13.15 6.85 10.72
C ARG A 249 -12.42 5.57 11.11
N LEU A 250 -11.35 5.22 10.39
CA LEU A 250 -10.47 4.10 10.75
C LEU A 250 -9.89 4.30 12.16
N TYR A 251 -9.33 5.48 12.43
CA TYR A 251 -8.77 5.82 13.73
C TYR A 251 -9.80 5.75 14.88
N ASP A 252 -10.97 6.37 14.70
CA ASP A 252 -12.04 6.39 15.70
C ASP A 252 -12.61 4.99 15.95
N ALA A 253 -12.77 4.17 14.92
CA ALA A 253 -13.22 2.78 15.07
C ALA A 253 -12.23 1.94 15.88
N ILE A 254 -10.92 2.08 15.63
CA ILE A 254 -9.86 1.42 16.42
C ILE A 254 -9.92 1.89 17.87
N CYS A 255 -10.03 3.21 18.10
CA CYS A 255 -10.11 3.77 19.45
C CYS A 255 -11.32 3.23 20.22
N ARG A 256 -12.50 3.22 19.59
CA ARG A 256 -13.74 2.69 20.21
C ARG A 256 -13.61 1.22 20.59
N ARG A 257 -12.96 0.41 19.76
CA ARG A 257 -12.73 -1.01 20.06
C ARG A 257 -11.89 -1.18 21.33
N TYR A 258 -10.78 -0.45 21.45
CA TYR A 258 -9.93 -0.53 22.64
C TYR A 258 -10.53 0.14 23.89
N VAL A 259 -11.36 1.17 23.75
CA VAL A 259 -12.07 1.78 24.89
C VAL A 259 -13.06 0.81 25.54
N GLN A 260 -13.61 -0.14 24.76
CA GLN A 260 -14.51 -1.17 25.28
C GLN A 260 -13.78 -2.33 25.97
N ASP A 261 -12.46 -2.42 25.80
CA ASP A 261 -11.62 -3.45 26.42
C ASP A 261 -11.29 -3.07 27.87
N LYS A 262 -11.76 -3.90 28.82
CA LYS A 262 -11.54 -3.70 30.26
C LYS A 262 -10.08 -3.80 30.67
N ASP A 263 -9.24 -4.40 29.83
CA ASP A 263 -7.81 -4.57 30.07
C ASP A 263 -6.98 -3.44 29.48
N VAL A 264 -7.58 -2.51 28.73
CA VAL A 264 -6.92 -1.32 28.23
C VAL A 264 -7.05 -0.16 29.23
N VAL A 265 -5.92 0.46 29.57
CA VAL A 265 -5.87 1.62 30.48
C VAL A 265 -5.97 2.94 29.72
N SER A 266 -5.30 3.02 28.57
CA SER A 266 -5.19 4.23 27.77
C SER A 266 -4.68 3.89 26.37
N ILE A 267 -5.05 4.69 25.37
CA ILE A 267 -4.57 4.56 23.98
C ILE A 267 -3.59 5.70 23.71
N THR A 268 -2.52 5.42 22.97
CA THR A 268 -1.54 6.42 22.53
C THR A 268 -1.32 6.34 21.01
N GLY A 269 -0.81 7.41 20.39
CA GLY A 269 -0.43 7.43 18.98
C GLY A 269 1.00 7.92 18.81
N LYS A 270 1.68 7.46 17.77
CA LYS A 270 2.94 8.03 17.28
C LYS A 270 2.70 8.71 15.94
#